data_AF-A0A6P4ZWZ3-F1
#
_entry.id   AF-A0A6P4ZWZ3-F1
#
_cell.length_a   1.000
_cell.length_b   1.000
_cell.length_c   1.000
_cell.angle_alpha   90.00
_cell.angle_beta   90.00
_cell.angle_gamma   90.00
#
_symmetry.space_group_name_H-M   'P 1'
#
loop_
_entity.id
_entity.type
_entity.pdbx_description
1 polymer ?
#
loop_
_entity_poly.entity_id
_entity_poly.type
_entity_poly.pdbx_seq_one_letter_code
_entity_poly.pdbx_strand_id
1 'polypeptide(L)'
;MAPVGTTLIQCCDCPPEAEKPLPMATTTSAPGQEWEFPWREIPWQPIVTSLSIIVSTTVTLIIVCYNHRQNKKISALRNNLSFVNDQLAKLYGPLYGNRLASHKIFEEAVGELVDRETEGLVDYLIKARWIWEKNTTEGQRLLNRWRTFLYYVIHPLDLKAEEIIRDNAHLYEDGCPDVFRDFIVHVNHQKFVVARWKKSERGEKLDMDVEFSENDFSRDNNAGSSTYRLFWTLEEHVTESYEKLVKRKRRLMRLIKESTGNGGGKLEK
;
A
#
# COMPACT_ATOMS: atom_id res chain seq x y z
N MET A 1 -23.91 -4.75 -28.41
CA MET A 1 -23.54 -5.98 -27.67
C MET A 1 -24.37 -6.01 -26.39
N ALA A 2 -24.92 -7.18 -26.10
CA ALA A 2 -26.10 -7.45 -25.26
C ALA A 2 -25.89 -7.22 -23.74
N PRO A 3 -26.98 -7.06 -22.96
CA PRO A 3 -26.94 -6.96 -21.51
C PRO A 3 -26.90 -8.37 -20.87
N VAL A 4 -26.04 -8.56 -19.87
CA VAL A 4 -26.05 -9.78 -19.04
C VAL A 4 -26.64 -9.42 -17.68
N GLY A 5 -27.94 -9.66 -17.53
CA GLY A 5 -28.62 -9.67 -16.25
C GLY A 5 -28.20 -10.88 -15.44
N THR A 6 -27.91 -10.68 -14.15
CA THR A 6 -27.67 -11.79 -13.21
C THR A 6 -28.87 -11.94 -12.30
N THR A 7 -29.50 -13.10 -12.43
CA THR A 7 -30.74 -13.55 -11.82
C THR A 7 -30.55 -13.86 -10.32
N LEU A 8 -31.40 -13.29 -9.47
CA LEU A 8 -31.58 -13.69 -8.07
C LEU A 8 -32.26 -15.06 -8.03
N ILE A 9 -31.54 -16.08 -7.56
CA ILE A 9 -32.11 -17.40 -7.29
C ILE A 9 -32.81 -17.33 -5.93
N GLN A 10 -34.13 -17.30 -6.01
CA GLN A 10 -35.10 -17.51 -4.95
C GLN A 10 -35.11 -19.00 -4.59
N CYS A 11 -34.66 -19.35 -3.37
CA CYS A 11 -34.82 -20.70 -2.84
C CYS A 11 -36.17 -20.81 -2.12
N CYS A 12 -36.90 -21.84 -2.52
CA CYS A 12 -38.31 -22.09 -2.28
C CYS A 12 -38.66 -22.43 -0.84
N ASP A 13 -39.89 -22.06 -0.50
CA ASP A 13 -40.69 -22.53 0.62
C ASP A 13 -40.78 -24.07 0.65
N CYS A 14 -40.56 -24.66 1.83
CA CYS A 14 -40.95 -26.04 2.11
C CYS A 14 -42.37 -26.09 2.70
N PRO A 15 -43.23 -27.02 2.24
CA PRO A 15 -44.60 -27.16 2.72
C PRO A 15 -44.67 -27.86 4.10
N PRO A 16 -45.75 -27.60 4.88
CA PRO A 16 -46.05 -28.37 6.09
C PRO A 16 -46.55 -29.77 5.68
N GLU A 17 -45.83 -30.81 6.13
CA GLU A 17 -46.18 -32.19 5.87
C GLU A 17 -47.39 -32.60 6.72
N ALA A 18 -48.42 -33.11 6.04
CA ALA A 18 -49.71 -33.47 6.61
C ALA A 18 -49.62 -34.70 7.53
N GLU A 19 -50.22 -34.58 8.71
CA GLU A 19 -50.39 -35.65 9.68
C GLU A 19 -51.29 -36.78 9.11
N LYS A 20 -50.76 -38.00 9.09
CA LYS A 20 -51.55 -39.22 8.83
C LYS A 20 -52.19 -39.70 10.14
N PRO A 21 -53.50 -40.03 10.16
CA PRO A 21 -54.14 -40.62 11.32
C PRO A 21 -53.61 -42.05 11.54
N LEU A 22 -53.17 -42.31 12.76
CA LEU A 22 -52.77 -43.64 13.24
C LEU A 22 -54.00 -44.54 13.43
N PRO A 23 -53.89 -45.85 13.17
CA PRO A 23 -54.96 -46.81 13.42
C PRO A 23 -55.23 -46.96 14.92
N MET A 24 -56.51 -46.95 15.31
CA MET A 24 -56.97 -47.29 16.66
C MET A 24 -56.59 -48.73 17.00
N ALA A 25 -55.60 -48.88 17.88
CA ALA A 25 -55.26 -50.15 18.49
C ALA A 25 -56.24 -50.46 19.63
N THR A 26 -56.86 -51.63 19.55
CA THR A 26 -57.80 -52.17 20.52
C THR A 26 -57.10 -52.44 21.86
N THR A 27 -57.50 -51.71 22.90
CA THR A 27 -57.03 -51.91 24.27
C THR A 27 -57.55 -53.25 24.81
N THR A 28 -56.67 -54.25 24.83
CA THR A 28 -56.88 -55.48 25.61
C THR A 28 -56.23 -55.26 26.97
N SER A 29 -57.05 -55.09 28.00
CA SER A 29 -56.60 -54.94 29.39
C SER A 29 -56.03 -56.25 29.92
N ALA A 30 -54.72 -56.40 29.86
CA ALA A 30 -53.98 -57.43 30.58
C ALA A 30 -53.89 -57.05 32.07
N PRO A 31 -53.98 -58.03 32.99
CA PRO A 31 -53.95 -57.81 34.43
C PRO A 31 -52.59 -57.26 34.88
N GLY A 32 -52.61 -56.34 35.84
CA GLY A 32 -51.46 -55.58 36.32
C GLY A 32 -50.24 -56.46 36.65
N GLN A 33 -49.24 -56.38 35.78
CA GLN A 33 -47.90 -56.89 36.03
C GLN A 33 -47.04 -55.69 36.43
N GLU A 34 -46.64 -55.66 37.70
CA GLU A 34 -45.78 -54.65 38.28
C GLU A 34 -44.38 -54.82 37.68
N TRP A 35 -44.06 -54.05 36.64
CA TRP A 35 -42.75 -54.05 35.99
C TRP A 35 -41.72 -53.43 36.93
N GLU A 36 -41.11 -54.24 37.79
CA GLU A 36 -39.86 -53.88 38.45
C GLU A 36 -38.77 -53.75 37.37
N PHE A 37 -38.59 -52.54 36.82
CA PHE A 37 -37.46 -52.27 35.93
C PHE A 37 -36.16 -52.56 36.70
N PRO A 38 -35.29 -53.46 36.19
CA PRO A 38 -34.07 -53.88 36.88
C PRO A 38 -32.97 -52.81 36.72
N TRP A 39 -33.21 -51.60 37.23
CA TRP A 39 -32.22 -50.51 37.26
C TRP A 39 -30.96 -50.88 38.08
N ARG A 40 -31.04 -51.91 38.93
CA ARG A 40 -29.95 -52.34 39.82
C ARG A 40 -28.85 -53.15 39.12
N GLU A 41 -29.08 -53.70 37.93
CA GLU A 41 -28.11 -54.56 37.25
C GLU A 41 -27.38 -53.87 36.08
N ILE A 42 -27.59 -52.58 35.85
CA ILE A 42 -26.85 -51.84 34.82
C ILE A 42 -25.38 -51.70 35.27
N PRO A 43 -24.39 -52.16 34.47
CA PRO A 43 -22.99 -51.95 34.79
C PRO A 43 -22.63 -50.48 34.59
N TRP A 44 -22.76 -49.66 35.64
CA TRP A 44 -22.52 -48.22 35.58
C TRP A 44 -21.05 -47.85 35.25
N GLN A 45 -20.10 -48.72 35.59
CA GLN A 45 -18.66 -48.48 35.39
C GLN A 45 -18.28 -48.21 33.91
N PRO A 46 -18.59 -49.08 32.92
CA PRO A 46 -18.26 -48.84 31.51
C PRO A 46 -18.99 -47.63 30.90
N ILE A 47 -20.18 -47.29 31.39
CA ILE A 47 -20.94 -46.12 30.94
C ILE A 47 -20.22 -44.84 31.38
N VAL A 48 -19.79 -44.78 32.64
CA VAL A 48 -19.07 -43.63 33.20
C VAL A 48 -17.73 -43.40 32.48
N THR A 49 -16.96 -44.47 32.20
CA THR A 49 -15.68 -44.33 31.47
C THR A 49 -15.87 -43.83 30.04
N SER A 50 -16.91 -44.33 29.34
CA SER A 50 -17.19 -43.91 27.96
C SER A 50 -17.57 -42.44 27.87
N LEU A 51 -18.38 -41.95 28.82
CA LEU A 51 -18.74 -40.53 28.90
C LEU A 51 -17.53 -39.64 29.17
N SER A 52 -16.60 -40.07 30.03
CA SER A 52 -15.39 -39.28 30.34
C SER A 52 -14.50 -39.07 29.11
N ILE A 53 -14.37 -40.08 28.25
CA ILE A 53 -13.60 -40.00 27.00
C ILE A 53 -14.26 -39.02 26.03
N ILE A 54 -15.59 -39.08 25.88
CA ILE A 54 -16.34 -38.17 25.00
C ILE A 54 -16.20 -36.73 25.47
N VAL A 55 -16.30 -36.46 26.78
CA VAL A 55 -16.12 -35.12 27.33
C VAL A 55 -14.68 -34.62 27.12
N SER A 56 -13.68 -35.44 27.39
CA SER A 56 -12.26 -35.06 27.21
C SER A 56 -11.92 -34.75 25.75
N THR A 57 -12.36 -35.62 24.83
CA THR A 57 -12.16 -35.45 23.39
C THR A 57 -12.86 -34.21 22.84
N THR A 58 -14.10 -33.94 23.27
CA THR A 58 -14.83 -32.74 22.84
C THR A 58 -14.18 -31.45 23.36
N VAL A 59 -13.75 -31.42 24.62
CA VAL A 59 -13.00 -30.27 25.19
C VAL A 59 -11.70 -30.05 24.42
N THR A 60 -10.96 -31.12 24.13
CA THR A 60 -9.71 -31.04 23.35
C THR A 60 -9.96 -30.47 21.96
N LEU A 61 -11.01 -30.94 21.26
CA LEU A 61 -11.37 -30.45 19.93
C LEU A 61 -11.73 -28.96 19.95
N ILE A 62 -12.47 -28.51 20.97
CA ILE A 62 -12.81 -27.08 21.15
C ILE A 62 -11.53 -26.24 21.32
N ILE A 63 -10.60 -26.68 22.16
CA ILE A 63 -9.31 -26.00 22.37
C ILE A 63 -8.50 -25.92 21.08
N VAL A 64 -8.40 -27.03 20.34
CA VAL A 64 -7.67 -27.08 19.05
C VAL A 64 -8.31 -26.14 18.02
N CYS A 65 -9.64 -26.17 17.87
CA CYS A 65 -10.37 -25.28 16.96
C CYS A 65 -10.21 -23.81 17.34
N TYR A 66 -10.26 -23.48 18.64
CA TYR A 66 -10.01 -22.13 19.14
C TYR A 66 -8.59 -21.67 18.81
N ASN A 67 -7.57 -22.48 19.14
CA ASN A 67 -6.17 -22.18 18.87
C ASN A 67 -5.89 -22.03 17.37
N HIS A 68 -6.47 -22.89 16.53
CA HIS A 68 -6.33 -22.78 15.08
C HIS A 68 -6.89 -21.45 14.55
N ARG A 69 -8.08 -21.05 15.02
CA ARG A 69 -8.69 -19.77 14.64
C ARG A 69 -7.86 -18.58 15.11
N GLN A 70 -7.32 -18.62 16.33
CA GLN A 70 -6.43 -17.56 16.84
C GLN A 70 -5.12 -17.49 16.06
N ASN A 71 -4.48 -18.63 15.80
CA ASN A 71 -3.25 -18.70 15.02
C ASN A 71 -3.45 -18.18 13.60
N LYS A 72 -4.58 -18.47 12.95
CA LYS A 72 -4.92 -17.91 11.64
C LYS A 72 -5.04 -16.39 11.67
N LYS A 73 -5.71 -15.82 12.69
CA LYS A 73 -5.83 -14.36 12.88
C LYS A 73 -4.47 -13.70 13.11
N ILE A 74 -3.65 -14.26 14.01
CA ILE A 74 -2.31 -13.74 14.30
C ILE A 74 -1.41 -13.81 13.06
N SER A 75 -1.48 -14.90 12.30
CA SER A 75 -0.72 -15.06 11.06
C SER A 75 -1.11 -14.02 10.01
N ALA A 76 -2.41 -13.76 9.83
CA ALA A 76 -2.88 -12.70 8.93
C ALA A 76 -2.37 -11.31 9.36
N LEU A 77 -2.39 -10.99 10.66
CA LEU A 77 -1.84 -9.74 11.19
C LEU A 77 -0.33 -9.62 10.95
N ARG A 78 0.42 -10.71 11.13
CA ARG A 78 1.87 -10.75 10.87
C ARG A 78 2.19 -10.58 9.40
N ASN A 79 1.45 -11.22 8.50
CA ASN A 79 1.61 -11.06 7.05
C ASN A 79 1.34 -9.61 6.63
N ASN A 80 0.26 -9.00 7.13
CA ASN A 80 -0.04 -7.60 6.89
C ASN A 80 1.05 -6.66 7.44
N LEU A 81 1.60 -6.97 8.62
CA LEU A 81 2.70 -6.19 9.20
C LEU A 81 3.97 -6.32 8.37
N SER A 82 4.28 -7.52 7.86
CA SER A 82 5.40 -7.76 6.96
C SER A 82 5.26 -6.92 5.69
N PHE A 83 4.08 -6.96 5.06
CA PHE A 83 3.81 -6.17 3.85
C PHE A 83 3.97 -4.66 4.09
N VAL A 84 3.42 -4.12 5.17
CA VAL A 84 3.59 -2.70 5.54
C VAL A 84 5.06 -2.36 5.83
N ASN A 85 5.81 -3.27 6.45
CA ASN A 85 7.24 -3.09 6.67
C ASN A 85 8.01 -3.06 5.34
N ASP A 86 7.68 -3.93 4.39
CA ASP A 86 8.28 -3.93 3.05
C ASP A 86 7.97 -2.62 2.32
N GLN A 87 6.71 -2.15 2.34
CA GLN A 87 6.31 -0.86 1.77
C GLN A 87 7.13 0.30 2.35
N LEU A 88 7.31 0.34 3.68
CA LEU A 88 8.11 1.39 4.33
C LEU A 88 9.60 1.27 4.04
N ALA A 89 10.16 0.06 4.07
CA ALA A 89 11.60 -0.15 3.96
C ALA A 89 12.11 0.01 2.52
N LYS A 90 11.32 -0.43 1.53
CA LYS A 90 11.79 -0.54 0.14
C LYS A 90 11.22 0.53 -0.78
N LEU A 91 9.98 0.97 -0.53
CA LEU A 91 9.29 1.94 -1.40
C LEU A 91 9.19 3.32 -0.75
N TYR A 92 8.30 3.50 0.22
CA TYR A 92 7.92 4.83 0.71
C TYR A 92 8.99 5.48 1.60
N GLY A 93 9.77 4.73 2.37
CA GLY A 93 10.85 5.31 3.18
C GLY A 93 11.98 5.90 2.33
N PRO A 94 12.60 5.13 1.42
CA PRO A 94 13.62 5.65 0.52
C PRO A 94 13.09 6.78 -0.38
N LEU A 95 11.86 6.65 -0.88
CA LEU A 95 11.24 7.67 -1.72
C LEU A 95 10.96 8.97 -0.94
N TYR A 96 10.48 8.87 0.31
CA TYR A 96 10.27 10.02 1.19
C TYR A 96 11.58 10.78 1.45
N GLY A 97 12.64 10.07 1.84
CA GLY A 97 13.95 10.70 2.06
C GLY A 97 14.52 11.33 0.80
N ASN A 98 14.34 10.68 -0.36
CA ASN A 98 14.77 11.20 -1.66
C ASN A 98 14.01 12.49 -2.03
N ARG A 99 12.68 12.51 -1.92
CA ARG A 99 11.87 13.70 -2.25
C ARG A 99 12.12 14.87 -1.30
N LEU A 100 12.29 14.60 -0.01
CA LEU A 100 12.66 15.61 0.98
C LEU A 100 14.01 16.27 0.66
N ALA A 101 15.00 15.46 0.24
CA ALA A 101 16.29 15.97 -0.18
C ALA A 101 16.18 16.83 -1.46
N SER A 102 15.45 16.34 -2.48
CA SER A 102 15.21 17.09 -3.71
C SER A 102 14.56 18.45 -3.46
N HIS A 103 13.51 18.49 -2.62
CA HIS A 103 12.83 19.72 -2.24
C HIS A 103 13.82 20.71 -1.60
N LYS A 104 14.53 20.28 -0.55
CA LYS A 104 15.42 21.19 0.21
C LYS A 104 16.52 21.77 -0.65
N ILE A 105 17.12 20.94 -1.49
CA ILE A 105 18.19 21.37 -2.39
C ILE A 105 17.65 22.29 -3.50
N PHE A 106 16.43 22.05 -3.99
CA PHE A 106 15.77 22.96 -4.94
C PHE A 106 15.50 24.34 -4.30
N GLU A 107 14.93 24.37 -3.09
CA GLU A 107 14.70 25.61 -2.36
C GLU A 107 16.00 26.41 -2.19
N GLU A 108 17.10 25.76 -1.82
CA GLU A 108 18.39 26.43 -1.63
C GLU A 108 19.00 26.92 -2.96
N ALA A 109 18.89 26.13 -4.03
CA ALA A 109 19.51 26.47 -5.32
C ALA A 109 18.77 27.58 -6.08
N VAL A 110 17.44 27.64 -5.93
CA VAL A 110 16.55 28.47 -6.75
C VAL A 110 15.80 29.55 -5.94
N GLY A 111 15.63 29.36 -4.63
CA GLY A 111 14.73 30.15 -3.79
C GLY A 111 15.06 31.63 -3.61
N GLU A 112 16.29 32.07 -3.90
CA GLU A 112 16.61 33.52 -3.91
C GLU A 112 15.98 34.26 -5.10
N LEU A 113 15.62 33.55 -6.16
CA LEU A 113 15.21 34.13 -7.44
C LEU A 113 13.74 33.90 -7.78
N VAL A 114 13.04 33.14 -6.94
CA VAL A 114 11.73 32.57 -7.23
C VAL A 114 10.81 32.77 -6.05
N ASP A 115 9.60 33.25 -6.32
CA ASP A 115 8.56 33.35 -5.32
C ASP A 115 8.00 31.96 -5.00
N ARG A 116 7.67 31.70 -3.73
CA ARG A 116 7.19 30.40 -3.27
C ARG A 116 5.82 30.03 -3.83
N GLU A 117 5.05 31.05 -4.23
CA GLU A 117 3.67 30.89 -4.70
C GLU A 117 3.56 30.67 -6.21
N THR A 118 4.63 30.89 -6.98
CA THR A 118 4.61 30.86 -8.44
C THR A 118 5.33 29.63 -9.02
N GLU A 119 5.10 29.35 -10.32
CA GLU A 119 5.67 28.22 -11.05
C GLU A 119 7.20 28.31 -11.12
N GLY A 120 7.88 27.92 -10.06
CA GLY A 120 9.19 28.48 -9.73
C GLY A 120 10.27 28.41 -10.81
N LEU A 121 10.32 27.31 -11.56
CA LEU A 121 11.26 27.20 -12.67
C LEU A 121 10.91 28.10 -13.86
N VAL A 122 9.62 28.27 -14.17
CA VAL A 122 9.19 29.12 -15.29
C VAL A 122 9.61 30.56 -15.04
N ASP A 123 9.41 31.05 -13.83
CA ASP A 123 9.82 32.40 -13.43
C ASP A 123 11.34 32.56 -13.46
N TYR A 124 12.08 31.55 -12.98
CA TYR A 124 13.54 31.52 -13.09
C TYR A 124 13.99 31.66 -14.55
N LEU A 125 13.41 30.89 -15.46
CA LEU A 125 13.78 30.88 -16.88
C LEU A 125 13.38 32.20 -17.58
N ILE A 126 12.20 32.75 -17.27
CA ILE A 126 11.75 34.06 -17.77
C ILE A 126 12.73 35.15 -17.31
N LYS A 127 13.11 35.15 -16.03
CA LYS A 127 14.06 36.12 -15.48
C LYS A 127 15.45 35.97 -16.10
N ALA A 128 15.93 34.73 -16.26
CA ALA A 128 17.20 34.44 -16.91
C ALA A 128 17.20 34.94 -18.36
N ARG A 129 16.11 34.73 -19.10
CA ARG A 129 15.92 35.24 -20.46
C ARG A 129 15.93 36.77 -20.51
N TRP A 130 15.15 37.42 -19.66
CA TRP A 130 15.09 38.89 -19.62
C TRP A 130 16.45 39.51 -19.29
N ILE A 131 17.23 38.87 -18.40
CA ILE A 131 18.60 39.29 -18.11
C ILE A 131 19.49 39.04 -19.33
N TRP A 132 19.35 37.90 -20.00
CA TRP A 132 20.11 37.54 -21.21
C TRP A 132 19.94 38.57 -22.35
N GLU A 133 18.71 39.06 -22.57
CA GLU A 133 18.41 40.09 -23.57
C GLU A 133 19.14 41.43 -23.30
N LYS A 134 19.46 41.71 -22.03
CA LYS A 134 20.16 42.94 -21.61
C LYS A 134 21.66 42.74 -21.42
N ASN A 135 22.05 41.55 -20.99
CA ASN A 135 23.40 41.16 -20.68
C ASN A 135 23.54 39.66 -20.96
N THR A 136 24.01 39.36 -22.17
CA THR A 136 24.13 38.00 -22.68
C THR A 136 24.94 37.12 -21.72
N THR A 137 26.10 37.57 -21.25
CA THR A 137 26.98 36.80 -20.37
C THR A 137 26.28 36.41 -19.06
N GLU A 138 25.56 37.33 -18.43
CA GLU A 138 24.89 37.06 -17.15
C GLU A 138 23.68 36.13 -17.33
N GLY A 139 22.87 36.33 -18.37
CA GLY A 139 21.73 35.44 -18.63
C GLY A 139 22.16 34.02 -19.01
N GLN A 140 23.25 33.89 -19.77
CA GLN A 140 23.89 32.60 -20.04
C GLN A 140 24.37 31.93 -18.75
N ARG A 141 25.02 32.70 -17.85
CA ARG A 141 25.47 32.20 -16.54
C ARG A 141 24.31 31.62 -15.72
N LEU A 142 23.15 32.28 -15.71
CA LEU A 142 21.96 31.80 -14.98
C LEU A 142 21.39 30.52 -15.61
N LEU A 143 21.21 30.49 -16.93
CA LEU A 143 20.75 29.27 -17.61
C LEU A 143 21.71 28.09 -17.37
N ASN A 144 23.01 28.36 -17.45
CA ASN A 144 24.08 27.41 -17.16
C ASN A 144 24.03 26.91 -15.72
N ARG A 145 23.79 27.79 -14.74
CA ARG A 145 23.58 27.41 -13.33
C ARG A 145 22.41 26.44 -13.21
N TRP A 146 21.26 26.72 -13.84
CA TRP A 146 20.11 25.82 -13.84
C TRP A 146 20.44 24.46 -14.47
N ARG A 147 20.98 24.42 -15.68
CA ARG A 147 21.29 23.16 -16.38
C ARG A 147 22.30 22.32 -15.60
N THR A 148 23.31 22.96 -15.01
CA THR A 148 24.30 22.31 -14.13
C THR A 148 23.61 21.72 -12.90
N PHE A 149 22.77 22.50 -12.23
CA PHE A 149 22.03 22.06 -11.05
C PHE A 149 21.11 20.87 -11.37
N LEU A 150 20.32 20.97 -12.44
CA LEU A 150 19.44 19.89 -12.87
C LEU A 150 20.25 18.63 -13.18
N TYR A 151 21.33 18.76 -13.96
CA TYR A 151 22.10 17.62 -14.43
C TYR A 151 22.84 16.87 -13.31
N TYR A 152 23.50 17.59 -12.40
CA TYR A 152 24.33 16.98 -11.36
C TYR A 152 23.57 16.63 -10.08
N VAL A 153 22.41 17.25 -9.85
CA VAL A 153 21.71 17.14 -8.55
C VAL A 153 20.31 16.56 -8.71
N ILE A 154 19.42 17.26 -9.41
CA ILE A 154 17.99 16.86 -9.47
C ILE A 154 17.81 15.59 -10.30
N HIS A 155 18.40 15.53 -11.50
CA HIS A 155 18.22 14.40 -12.40
C HIS A 155 18.71 13.06 -11.79
N PRO A 156 19.88 12.97 -11.13
CA PRO A 156 20.26 11.75 -10.41
C PRO A 156 19.29 11.35 -9.29
N LEU A 157 18.74 12.32 -8.55
CA LEU A 157 17.74 12.05 -7.52
C LEU A 157 16.43 11.53 -8.13
N ASP A 158 16.03 12.08 -9.28
CA ASP A 158 14.84 11.67 -10.02
C ASP A 158 14.99 10.28 -10.64
N LEU A 159 16.15 9.96 -11.21
CA LEU A 159 16.47 8.62 -11.70
C LEU A 159 16.41 7.58 -10.57
N LYS A 160 16.94 7.91 -9.39
CA LYS A 160 16.86 7.04 -8.21
C LYS A 160 15.42 6.87 -7.72
N ALA A 161 14.61 7.92 -7.78
CA ALA A 161 13.19 7.83 -7.44
C ALA A 161 12.42 6.95 -8.46
N GLU A 162 12.69 7.10 -9.75
CA GLU A 162 12.14 6.24 -10.82
C GLU A 162 12.49 4.76 -10.57
N GLU A 163 13.75 4.48 -10.24
CA GLU A 163 14.23 3.14 -9.90
C GLU A 163 13.48 2.56 -8.70
N ILE A 164 13.39 3.31 -7.59
CA ILE A 164 12.66 2.88 -6.38
C ILE A 164 11.19 2.56 -6.72
N ILE A 165 10.52 3.43 -7.48
CA ILE A 165 9.12 3.25 -7.87
C ILE A 165 8.97 1.98 -8.71
N ARG A 166 9.77 1.84 -9.78
CA ARG A 166 9.68 0.74 -10.74
C ARG A 166 9.99 -0.61 -10.08
N ASP A 167 11.09 -0.69 -9.36
CA ASP A 167 11.61 -1.96 -8.84
C ASP A 167 10.75 -2.51 -7.68
N ASN A 168 9.94 -1.64 -7.06
CA ASN A 168 9.03 -1.98 -5.97
C ASN A 168 7.54 -1.91 -6.35
N ALA A 169 7.21 -2.02 -7.64
CA ALA A 169 5.82 -1.93 -8.11
C ALA A 169 4.88 -3.01 -7.55
N HIS A 170 5.43 -4.15 -7.12
CA HIS A 170 4.69 -5.22 -6.43
C HIS A 170 4.19 -4.84 -5.02
N LEU A 171 4.65 -3.71 -4.46
CA LEU A 171 4.27 -3.23 -3.14
C LEU A 171 3.09 -2.25 -3.16
N TYR A 172 2.46 -2.02 -4.31
CA TYR A 172 1.28 -1.18 -4.42
C TYR A 172 0.03 -1.94 -3.93
N GLU A 173 -0.78 -1.34 -3.06
CA GLU A 173 -1.97 -1.99 -2.48
C GLU A 173 -3.16 -1.97 -3.46
N ASP A 174 -3.36 -0.84 -4.16
CA ASP A 174 -4.53 -0.58 -5.03
C ASP A 174 -4.12 -0.33 -6.49
N GLY A 175 -3.00 -0.92 -6.93
CA GLY A 175 -2.40 -0.65 -8.24
C GLY A 175 -1.51 0.60 -8.28
N CYS A 176 -0.96 0.92 -9.46
CA CYS A 176 0.00 2.01 -9.62
C CYS A 176 -0.68 3.39 -9.50
N PRO A 177 -0.28 4.25 -8.53
CA PRO A 177 -0.76 5.62 -8.40
C PRO A 177 -0.51 6.45 -9.67
N ASP A 178 -1.47 7.30 -10.07
CA ASP A 178 -1.31 8.19 -11.24
C ASP A 178 -0.07 9.06 -11.12
N VAL A 179 0.19 9.61 -9.94
CA VAL A 179 1.37 10.45 -9.67
C VAL A 179 2.69 9.73 -9.94
N PHE A 180 2.76 8.40 -9.74
CA PHE A 180 3.95 7.62 -10.07
C PHE A 180 4.09 7.44 -11.59
N ARG A 181 3.00 7.17 -12.30
CA ARG A 181 2.99 7.14 -13.78
C ARG A 181 3.48 8.46 -14.36
N ASP A 182 2.87 9.56 -13.91
CA ASP A 182 3.19 10.90 -14.40
C ASP A 182 4.65 11.27 -14.11
N PHE A 183 5.15 10.90 -12.93
CA PHE A 183 6.55 11.06 -12.57
C PHE A 183 7.48 10.26 -13.47
N ILE A 184 7.19 8.99 -13.74
CA ILE A 184 8.01 8.18 -14.66
C ILE A 184 8.04 8.79 -16.06
N VAL A 185 6.91 9.30 -16.56
CA VAL A 185 6.85 10.00 -17.86
C VAL A 185 7.72 11.25 -17.83
N HIS A 186 7.65 12.04 -16.75
CA HIS A 186 8.49 13.21 -16.55
C HIS A 186 9.99 12.88 -16.57
N VAL A 187 10.43 11.90 -15.76
CA VAL A 187 11.85 11.53 -15.68
C VAL A 187 12.35 11.03 -17.04
N ASN A 188 11.55 10.26 -17.77
CA ASN A 188 11.91 9.81 -19.11
C ASN A 188 12.02 10.96 -20.10
N HIS A 189 11.15 11.96 -20.03
CA HIS A 189 11.30 13.18 -20.82
C HIS A 189 12.57 13.95 -20.46
N GLN A 190 12.86 14.09 -19.15
CA GLN A 190 14.05 14.78 -18.65
C GLN A 190 15.34 14.12 -19.15
N LYS A 191 15.39 12.78 -19.32
CA LYS A 191 16.52 12.09 -19.95
C LYS A 191 16.82 12.60 -21.36
N PHE A 192 15.80 12.87 -22.17
CA PHE A 192 15.98 13.44 -23.53
C PHE A 192 16.49 14.88 -23.50
N VAL A 193 15.97 15.69 -22.58
CA VAL A 193 16.42 17.08 -22.39
C VAL A 193 17.91 17.10 -22.00
N VAL A 194 18.28 16.32 -20.99
CA VAL A 194 19.67 16.20 -20.52
C VAL A 194 20.59 15.65 -21.61
N ALA A 195 20.14 14.65 -22.37
CA ALA A 195 20.93 14.11 -23.49
C ALA A 195 21.21 15.17 -24.57
N ARG A 196 20.26 16.06 -24.86
CA ARG A 196 20.43 17.14 -25.85
C ARG A 196 21.51 18.15 -25.43
N TRP A 197 21.72 18.34 -24.13
CA TRP A 197 22.77 19.23 -23.62
C TRP A 197 24.17 18.62 -23.73
N LYS A 198 24.27 17.30 -23.91
CA LYS A 198 25.54 16.59 -24.06
C LYS A 198 25.91 16.51 -25.54
N LYS A 199 26.64 17.50 -26.06
CA LYS A 199 27.09 17.51 -27.47
C LYS A 199 28.53 17.03 -27.69
N SER A 200 29.30 16.79 -26.63
CA SER A 200 30.68 16.30 -26.77
C SER A 200 30.71 14.84 -27.27
N GLU A 201 31.60 14.52 -28.21
CA GLU A 201 31.92 13.14 -28.65
C GLU A 201 32.27 12.21 -27.47
N ARG A 202 32.63 12.76 -26.31
CA ARG A 202 32.94 12.02 -25.07
C ARG A 202 31.79 11.96 -24.06
N GLY A 203 30.65 12.62 -24.30
CA GLY A 203 29.41 12.47 -23.51
C GLY A 203 29.42 12.89 -22.03
N GLU A 204 30.54 13.37 -21.50
CA GLU A 204 30.71 13.59 -20.05
C GLU A 204 30.42 15.02 -19.57
N LYS A 205 30.47 16.03 -20.45
CA LYS A 205 30.28 17.44 -20.08
C LYS A 205 29.07 18.06 -20.77
N LEU A 206 28.38 18.94 -20.04
CA LEU A 206 27.37 19.82 -20.60
C LEU A 206 28.04 20.76 -21.61
N ASP A 207 27.40 20.98 -22.75
CA ASP A 207 27.85 21.92 -23.74
C ASP A 207 27.40 23.33 -23.34
N MET A 208 28.30 24.03 -22.64
CA MET A 208 28.05 25.35 -22.04
C MET A 208 28.59 26.49 -22.90
N ASP A 209 29.34 26.15 -23.96
CA ASP A 209 30.05 27.07 -24.85
C ASP A 209 29.28 27.34 -26.15
N VAL A 210 28.02 26.87 -26.25
CA VAL A 210 27.14 27.14 -27.39
C VAL A 210 26.55 28.53 -27.30
N GLU A 211 26.46 29.21 -28.44
CA GLU A 211 25.65 30.41 -28.55
C GLU A 211 24.17 30.09 -28.29
N PHE A 212 23.65 30.63 -27.19
CA PHE A 212 22.26 30.42 -26.78
C PHE A 212 21.29 31.21 -27.66
N SER A 213 20.14 30.58 -27.92
CA SER A 213 18.99 31.18 -28.58
C SER A 213 17.87 31.47 -27.58
N GLU A 214 16.87 32.26 -27.98
CA GLU A 214 15.67 32.50 -27.16
C GLU A 214 14.99 31.17 -26.73
N ASN A 215 14.98 30.18 -27.63
CA ASN A 215 14.39 28.87 -27.36
C ASN A 215 15.12 28.11 -26.25
N ASP A 216 16.40 28.39 -25.98
CA ASP A 216 17.14 27.72 -24.91
C ASP A 216 16.62 28.03 -23.51
N PHE A 217 15.85 29.11 -23.36
CA PHE A 217 15.17 29.50 -22.12
C PHE A 217 13.74 28.95 -22.02
N SER A 218 13.26 28.22 -23.03
CA SER A 218 11.93 27.62 -22.98
C SER A 218 11.87 26.51 -21.92
N ARG A 219 10.69 26.32 -21.33
CA ARG A 219 10.45 25.25 -20.36
C ARG A 219 10.71 23.87 -20.96
N ASP A 220 10.30 23.63 -22.20
CA ASP A 220 10.48 22.33 -22.87
C ASP A 220 11.95 21.95 -23.04
N ASN A 221 12.84 22.95 -23.17
CA ASN A 221 14.29 22.72 -23.24
C ASN A 221 14.98 22.62 -21.88
N ASN A 222 14.26 22.78 -20.76
CA ASN A 222 14.84 22.87 -19.41
C ASN A 222 14.19 22.00 -18.33
N ALA A 223 12.91 21.67 -18.46
CA ALA A 223 12.12 20.96 -17.45
C ALA A 223 11.26 19.83 -18.06
N GLY A 224 11.05 19.89 -19.38
CA GLY A 224 10.08 19.07 -20.07
C GLY A 224 8.63 19.50 -19.86
N SER A 225 7.73 18.63 -20.32
CA SER A 225 6.29 18.89 -20.36
C SER A 225 5.58 18.82 -19.01
N SER A 226 6.16 18.18 -17.99
CA SER A 226 5.51 18.11 -16.68
C SER A 226 5.60 19.43 -15.94
N THR A 227 4.55 19.76 -15.20
CA THR A 227 4.47 20.99 -14.41
C THR A 227 5.25 20.83 -13.11
N TYR A 228 5.74 21.95 -12.57
CA TYR A 228 6.32 22.01 -11.22
C TYR A 228 5.39 21.41 -10.15
N ARG A 229 4.07 21.50 -10.40
CA ARG A 229 3.03 20.84 -9.62
C ARG A 229 3.27 19.35 -9.41
N LEU A 230 3.82 18.63 -10.39
CA LEU A 230 4.09 17.20 -10.27
C LEU A 230 5.07 16.87 -9.12
N PHE A 231 6.09 17.70 -8.91
CA PHE A 231 7.04 17.49 -7.81
C PHE A 231 6.33 17.57 -6.45
N TRP A 232 5.49 18.59 -6.27
CA TRP A 232 4.69 18.76 -5.06
C TRP A 232 3.67 17.65 -4.86
N THR A 233 2.92 17.30 -5.90
CA THR A 233 1.94 16.22 -5.83
C THR A 233 2.61 14.90 -5.45
N LEU A 234 3.81 14.63 -5.99
CA LEU A 234 4.56 13.42 -5.64
C LEU A 234 5.05 13.45 -4.20
N GLU A 235 5.62 14.57 -3.75
CA GLU A 235 6.08 14.73 -2.37
C GLU A 235 4.93 14.58 -1.36
N GLU A 236 3.81 15.25 -1.61
CA GLU A 236 2.59 15.17 -0.80
C GLU A 236 2.10 13.72 -0.72
N HIS A 237 1.91 13.07 -1.88
CA HIS A 237 1.48 11.67 -1.93
C HIS A 237 2.40 10.73 -1.15
N VAL A 238 3.72 10.89 -1.31
CA VAL A 238 4.71 10.04 -0.63
C VAL A 238 4.72 10.30 0.87
N THR A 239 4.60 11.55 1.29
CA THR A 239 4.55 11.94 2.71
C THR A 239 3.31 11.39 3.38
N GLU A 240 2.13 11.61 2.81
CA GLU A 240 0.87 11.10 3.33
C GLU A 240 0.85 9.58 3.42
N SER A 241 1.34 8.91 2.37
CA SER A 241 1.42 7.45 2.31
C SER A 241 2.39 6.90 3.37
N TYR A 242 3.56 7.51 3.51
CA TYR A 242 4.54 7.15 4.53
C TYR A 242 3.94 7.26 5.95
N GLU A 243 3.30 8.39 6.26
CA GLU A 243 2.65 8.58 7.57
C GLU A 243 1.53 7.58 7.83
N LYS A 244 0.66 7.35 6.83
CA LYS A 244 -0.43 6.37 6.90
C LYS A 244 0.11 4.98 7.20
N LEU A 245 1.20 4.58 6.54
CA LEU A 245 1.86 3.29 6.75
C LEU A 245 2.52 3.19 8.14
N VAL A 246 3.17 4.25 8.62
CA VAL A 246 3.72 4.28 9.99
C VAL A 246 2.61 4.12 11.04
N LYS A 247 1.48 4.83 10.86
CA LYS A 247 0.30 4.69 11.73
C LYS A 247 -0.27 3.25 11.67
N ARG A 248 -0.39 2.68 10.47
CA ARG A 248 -0.85 1.28 10.26
C ARG A 248 0.08 0.27 10.92
N LYS A 249 1.40 0.42 10.78
CA LYS A 249 2.41 -0.43 11.44
C LYS A 249 2.25 -0.45 12.95
N ARG A 250 2.14 0.73 13.58
CA ARG A 250 1.92 0.86 15.04
C ARG A 250 0.63 0.17 15.48
N ARG A 251 -0.46 0.33 14.73
CA ARG A 251 -1.74 -0.33 14.99
C ARG A 251 -1.62 -1.85 14.93
N LEU A 252 -1.00 -2.39 13.88
CA LEU A 252 -0.81 -3.84 13.71
C LEU A 252 0.05 -4.45 14.83
N MET A 253 1.14 -3.79 15.23
CA MET A 253 1.96 -4.24 16.35
C MET A 253 1.17 -4.30 17.67
N ARG A 254 0.31 -3.30 17.93
CA ARG A 254 -0.57 -3.29 19.11
C ARG A 254 -1.54 -4.47 19.09
N LEU A 255 -2.23 -4.69 17.97
CA LEU A 255 -3.18 -5.80 17.82
C LEU A 255 -2.52 -7.17 18.00
N ILE A 256 -1.29 -7.34 17.51
CA ILE A 256 -0.50 -8.56 17.72
C ILE A 256 -0.16 -8.73 19.20
N LYS A 257 0.26 -7.66 19.88
CA LYS A 257 0.55 -7.68 21.33
C LYS A 257 -0.68 -8.03 22.16
N GLU A 258 -1.84 -7.44 21.85
CA GLU A 258 -3.11 -7.73 22.53
C GLU A 258 -3.57 -9.18 22.30
N SER A 259 -3.43 -9.68 21.07
CA SER A 259 -3.81 -11.06 20.72
C SER A 259 -2.92 -12.11 21.36
N THR A 260 -1.64 -11.79 21.58
CA THR A 260 -0.67 -12.70 22.23
C THR A 260 -0.70 -12.59 23.76
N GLY A 261 -0.90 -11.39 24.31
CA GLY A 261 -0.94 -11.15 25.75
C GLY A 261 -2.21 -11.69 26.44
N ASN A 262 -3.37 -11.63 25.79
CA ASN A 262 -4.63 -12.14 26.37
C ASN A 262 -4.72 -13.67 26.43
N GLY A 263 -3.85 -14.40 25.71
CA GLY A 263 -3.84 -15.86 25.68
C GLY A 263 -3.10 -16.53 26.84
N GLY A 264 -2.24 -15.81 27.57
CA GLY A 264 -1.34 -16.39 28.57
C GLY A 264 -1.81 -16.34 30.03
N GLY A 265 -2.93 -15.67 30.35
CA GLY A 265 -3.23 -15.24 31.72
C GLY A 265 -4.36 -15.94 32.47
N LYS A 266 -4.93 -17.06 31.99
CA LYS A 266 -6.17 -17.63 32.59
C LYS A 266 -6.20 -19.14 32.85
N LEU A 267 -5.05 -19.81 32.96
CA LEU A 267 -4.99 -21.25 33.27
C LEU A 267 -4.13 -21.58 34.49
N GLU A 268 -4.22 -20.74 35.52
CA GLU A 268 -3.85 -21.10 36.89
C GLU A 268 -5.02 -20.76 37.82
N LYS A 269 -5.87 -21.75 38.08
CA LYS A 269 -6.66 -21.93 39.31
C LYS A 269 -7.40 -23.26 39.27
#